data_AF-A0A914QGZ4-F1
#
_entry.id   AF-A0A914QGZ4-F1
#
_cell.length_a   1.000
_cell.length_b   1.000
_cell.length_c   1.000
_cell.angle_alpha   90.00
_cell.angle_beta   90.00
_cell.angle_gamma   90.00
#
_symmetry.space_group_name_H-M   'P 1'
#
loop_
_entity.id
_entity.type
_entity.pdbx_description
1 polymer ?
#
loop_
_entity_poly.entity_id
_entity_poly.type
_entity_poly.pdbx_seq_one_letter_code
_entity_poly.pdbx_strand_id
1 'polypeptide(L)'
;MTKEEYILLKTIIFCSSKSDEISEEGKEILEKEFHRYSRLLLNYIQAKHGNAPGAVRYSQILSVMEAMIYFSQKGKEFYAYISTIKQPPPHPTMALLDQVII
;
A
#
# COMPACT_ATOMS: atom_id res chain seq x y z
N MET A 1 -4.26 13.97 7.77
CA MET A 1 -4.15 12.62 8.36
C MET A 1 -3.23 12.71 9.58
N THR A 2 -3.57 12.09 10.70
CA THR A 2 -2.68 12.07 11.88
C THR A 2 -1.55 11.05 11.70
N LYS A 3 -0.56 11.08 12.60
CA LYS A 3 0.56 10.13 12.56
C LYS A 3 0.08 8.69 12.77
N GLU A 4 -0.91 8.49 13.64
CA GLU A 4 -1.51 7.19 13.94
C GLU A 4 -2.26 6.64 12.73
N GLU A 5 -3.11 7.45 12.10
CA GLU A 5 -3.82 7.08 10.88
C GLU A 5 -2.85 6.73 9.76
N TYR A 6 -1.78 7.52 9.59
CA TYR A 6 -0.75 7.27 8.59
C TYR A 6 -0.01 5.95 8.80
N ILE A 7 0.43 5.67 10.03
CA ILE A 7 1.16 4.43 10.35
C ILE A 7 0.25 3.22 10.14
N LEU A 8 -1.00 3.28 10.62
CA LEU A 8 -1.96 2.20 10.44
C LEU A 8 -2.26 1.96 8.95
N LEU A 9 -2.47 3.03 8.17
CA LEU A 9 -2.65 2.94 6.73
C LEU A 9 -1.43 2.30 6.04
N LYS A 10 -0.22 2.73 6.40
CA LYS A 10 1.03 2.18 5.85
C LYS A 10 1.14 0.67 6.15
N THR A 11 0.80 0.24 7.36
CA THR A 11 0.78 -1.17 7.73
C THR A 11 -0.26 -1.96 6.93
N ILE A 12 -1.47 -1.41 6.76
CA ILE A 12 -2.52 -2.03 5.95
C ILE A 12 -2.04 -2.24 4.50
N ILE A 13 -1.40 -1.22 3.91
CA ILE A 13 -0.84 -1.31 2.55
C ILE A 13 0.22 -2.40 2.46
N PHE A 14 1.12 -2.47 3.43
CA PHE A 14 2.15 -3.50 3.48
C PHE A 14 1.53 -4.91 3.54
N CYS A 15 0.52 -5.10 4.40
CA CYS A 15 -0.22 -6.36 4.52
C CYS A 15 -1.06 -6.69 3.27
N SER A 16 -1.42 -5.70 2.47
CA SER A 16 -2.14 -5.91 1.20
C SER A 16 -1.24 -6.36 0.04
N SER A 17 0.08 -6.44 0.25
CA SER A 17 1.00 -6.86 -0.80
C SER A 17 0.73 -8.31 -1.21
N LYS A 18 0.51 -8.49 -2.52
CA LYS A 18 0.38 -9.79 -3.16
C LYS A 18 1.60 -9.95 -4.04
N SER A 19 2.55 -10.75 -3.59
CA SER A 19 3.68 -11.24 -4.39
C SER A 19 3.53 -12.75 -4.54
N ASP A 20 3.82 -13.25 -5.74
CA ASP A 20 3.81 -14.69 -6.03
C ASP A 20 4.94 -15.44 -5.30
N GLU A 21 5.92 -14.70 -4.78
CA GLU A 21 7.07 -15.25 -4.03
C GLU A 21 6.75 -15.54 -2.55
N ILE A 22 5.59 -15.09 -2.05
CA ILE A 22 5.17 -15.33 -0.68
C ILE A 22 4.46 -16.69 -0.60
N SER A 23 4.83 -17.53 0.38
CA SER A 23 4.17 -18.81 0.61
C SER A 23 2.69 -18.61 0.98
N GLU A 24 1.85 -19.64 0.79
CA GLU A 24 0.43 -19.54 1.14
C GLU A 24 0.23 -19.24 2.63
N GLU A 25 1.04 -19.83 3.51
CA GLU A 25 1.02 -19.52 4.94
C GLU A 25 1.38 -18.05 5.21
N GLY A 26 2.35 -17.51 4.46
CA GLY A 26 2.71 -16.09 4.53
C GLY A 26 1.57 -15.18 4.09
N LYS A 27 0.85 -15.55 3.02
CA LYS A 27 -0.33 -14.81 2.53
C LYS A 27 -1.45 -14.82 3.56
N GLU A 28 -1.73 -15.96 4.20
CA GLU A 28 -2.71 -16.08 5.29
C GLU A 28 -2.37 -15.18 6.48
N ILE A 29 -1.09 -15.12 6.88
CA ILE A 29 -0.62 -14.23 7.95
C ILE A 29 -0.86 -12.76 7.57
N LEU A 30 -0.50 -12.38 6.34
CA LEU A 30 -0.68 -11.01 5.87
C LEU A 30 -2.16 -10.62 5.79
N GLU A 31 -3.04 -11.50 5.32
CA GLU A 31 -4.48 -11.27 5.28
C GLU A 31 -5.09 -11.10 6.68
N LYS A 32 -4.68 -11.94 7.63
CA LYS A 32 -5.09 -11.82 9.03
C LYS A 32 -4.69 -10.47 9.62
N GLU A 33 -3.44 -10.06 9.42
CA GLU A 33 -2.96 -8.77 9.93
C GLU A 33 -3.61 -7.59 9.18
N PHE A 34 -3.86 -7.70 7.87
CA PHE A 34 -4.63 -6.72 7.10
C PHE A 34 -5.99 -6.44 7.74
N HIS A 35 -6.75 -7.49 8.07
CA HIS A 35 -8.06 -7.33 8.72
C HIS A 35 -7.95 -6.76 10.13
N ARG A 36 -6.94 -7.17 10.89
CA ARG A 36 -6.69 -6.68 12.25
C ARG A 36 -6.39 -5.17 12.24
N TYR A 37 -5.47 -4.71 11.40
CA TYR A 37 -5.11 -3.30 11.33
C TYR A 37 -6.21 -2.44 10.70
N SER A 38 -6.96 -2.98 9.73
CA SER A 38 -8.15 -2.30 9.18
C SER A 38 -9.20 -2.02 10.25
N ARG A 39 -9.48 -3.02 11.10
CA ARG A 39 -10.41 -2.86 12.23
C ARG A 39 -9.87 -1.90 13.28
N LEU A 40 -8.57 -1.96 13.58
CA LEU A 40 -7.93 -1.05 14.53
C LEU A 40 -8.02 0.41 14.06
N LEU A 41 -7.80 0.66 12.76
CA LEU A 41 -7.92 1.99 12.16
C LEU A 41 -9.37 2.51 12.24
N LEU A 42 -10.35 1.69 11.89
CA LEU A 42 -11.76 2.07 12.02
C LEU A 42 -12.12 2.43 13.47
N ASN A 43 -11.73 1.58 14.43
CA ASN A 43 -12.00 1.82 15.85
C ASN A 43 -11.31 3.09 16.36
N TYR A 44 -10.05 3.33 15.97
CA TYR A 44 -9.32 4.54 16.33
C TYR A 44 -10.04 5.80 15.82
N ILE A 45 -10.46 5.79 14.55
CA ILE A 45 -11.14 6.92 13.93
C ILE A 45 -12.52 7.13 14.57
N GLN A 46 -13.30 6.08 14.79
CA GLN A 46 -14.62 6.17 15.42
C GLN A 46 -14.54 6.64 16.88
N ALA A 47 -13.53 6.20 17.64
CA ALA A 47 -13.30 6.70 19.00
C ALA A 47 -13.02 8.22 19.03
N LYS A 48 -12.39 8.75 17.99
CA LYS A 48 -12.01 10.16 17.90
C LYS A 48 -13.09 11.07 17.30
N HIS A 49 -13.87 10.56 16.36
CA HIS A 49 -14.80 11.35 15.55
C HIS A 49 -16.27 10.93 15.69
N GLY A 50 -16.56 9.89 16.48
CA GLY A 50 -17.87 9.27 16.59
C GLY A 50 -18.13 8.26 15.46
N ASN A 51 -19.16 7.42 15.61
CA ASN A 51 -19.40 6.29 14.72
C ASN A 51 -19.60 6.69 13.25
N ALA A 52 -20.56 7.59 12.98
CA ALA A 52 -20.90 7.98 11.61
C ALA A 52 -19.84 8.90 10.97
N PRO A 53 -19.40 10.01 11.60
CA PRO A 53 -18.33 10.84 11.02
C PRO A 53 -17.01 10.09 10.91
N GLY A 54 -16.75 9.17 11.84
CA GLY A 54 -15.58 8.30 11.80
C GLY A 54 -15.60 7.31 10.65
N ALA A 55 -16.75 6.70 10.34
CA ALA A 55 -16.89 5.83 9.17
C ALA A 55 -16.64 6.59 7.85
N VAL A 56 -17.14 7.83 7.74
CA VAL A 56 -16.86 8.70 6.57
C VAL A 56 -15.37 8.96 6.44
N ARG A 57 -14.69 9.31 7.54
CA ARG A 57 -13.25 9.53 7.54
C ARG A 57 -12.44 8.28 7.22
N TYR A 58 -12.87 7.11 7.69
CA TYR A 58 -12.26 5.83 7.35
C TYR A 58 -12.33 5.57 5.84
N SER A 59 -13.50 5.79 5.23
CA SER A 59 -13.67 5.70 3.77
C SER A 59 -12.74 6.65 3.02
N GLN A 60 -12.61 7.92 3.47
CA GLN A 60 -11.67 8.88 2.88
C GLN A 60 -10.22 8.38 2.94
N ILE A 61 -9.81 7.77 4.04
CA ILE A 61 -8.46 7.20 4.18
C ILE A 61 -8.27 5.99 3.25
N LEU A 62 -9.28 5.13 3.07
CA LEU A 62 -9.21 4.03 2.12
C LEU A 62 -9.12 4.52 0.67
N SER A 63 -9.76 5.62 0.29
CA SER A 63 -9.59 6.20 -1.05
C SER A 63 -8.15 6.66 -1.31
N VAL A 64 -7.41 7.08 -0.27
CA VAL A 64 -5.96 7.36 -0.39
C VAL A 64 -5.19 6.07 -0.68
N MET A 65 -5.57 4.94 -0.08
CA MET A 65 -4.99 3.63 -0.37
C MET A 65 -5.18 3.24 -1.85
N GLU A 66 -6.39 3.39 -2.36
CA GLU A 66 -6.72 3.10 -3.76
C GLU A 66 -5.88 3.94 -4.73
N ALA A 67 -5.74 5.24 -4.45
CA ALA A 67 -4.90 6.13 -5.23
C ALA A 67 -3.43 5.68 -5.23
N MET A 68 -2.89 5.27 -4.06
CA MET A 68 -1.52 4.77 -3.98
C MET A 68 -1.31 3.47 -4.75
N ILE A 69 -2.28 2.54 -4.70
CA ILE A 69 -2.23 1.31 -5.50
C ILE A 69 -2.22 1.65 -7.00
N TYR A 70 -3.09 2.57 -7.43
CA TYR A 70 -3.14 3.04 -8.81
C TYR A 70 -1.81 3.67 -9.25
N PHE A 71 -1.25 4.60 -8.46
CA PHE A 71 0.04 5.22 -8.78
C PHE A 71 1.19 4.22 -8.78
N SER A 72 1.17 3.23 -7.89
CA SER A 72 2.16 2.14 -7.87
C SER A 72 2.11 1.31 -9.16
N GLN A 73 0.91 0.95 -9.63
CA GLN A 73 0.72 0.24 -10.90
C GLN A 73 1.21 1.08 -12.08
N LYS A 74 0.83 2.37 -12.15
CA LYS A 74 1.31 3.29 -13.18
C LYS A 74 2.82 3.51 -13.14
N GLY A 75 3.42 3.54 -11.96
CA GLY A 75 4.87 3.59 -11.79
C GLY A 75 5.55 2.36 -12.39
N LYS A 76 5.03 1.16 -12.13
CA LYS A 76 5.55 -0.10 -12.71
C LYS A 76 5.41 -0.12 -14.24
N GLU A 77 4.25 0.29 -14.77
CA GLU A 77 4.03 0.38 -16.22
C GLU A 77 5.02 1.35 -16.89
N PHE A 78 5.20 2.54 -16.30
CA PHE A 78 6.14 3.53 -16.79
C PHE A 78 7.60 3.04 -16.73
N TYR A 79 7.95 2.36 -15.64
CA TYR A 79 9.27 1.74 -15.49
C TYR A 79 9.54 0.69 -16.57
N ALA A 80 8.59 -0.22 -16.78
CA ALA A 80 8.67 -1.23 -17.84
C ALA A 80 8.78 -0.59 -19.23
N TYR A 81 8.08 0.52 -19.48
CA TYR A 81 8.24 1.27 -20.72
C TYR A 81 9.67 1.81 -20.89
N ILE A 82 10.21 2.49 -19.88
CA ILE A 82 11.58 3.03 -19.94
C ILE A 82 12.61 1.92 -20.12
N SER A 83 12.48 0.78 -19.43
CA SER A 83 13.47 -0.31 -19.51
C SER A 83 13.54 -0.97 -20.90
N THR A 84 12.46 -0.90 -21.69
CA THR A 84 12.46 -1.37 -23.09
C THR A 84 13.19 -0.43 -24.04
N ILE A 85 13.28 0.85 -23.70
CA ILE A 85 14.07 1.82 -24.45
C ILE A 85 15.53 1.54 -24.09
N LYS A 86 16.30 0.92 -24.99
CA LYS A 86 17.72 0.54 -24.82
C LYS A 86 18.63 1.74 -24.49
N GLN A 87 18.52 2.25 -23.28
CA GLN A 87 19.37 3.28 -22.69
C GLN A 87 19.97 2.69 -21.41
N PRO A 88 21.28 2.89 -21.16
CA PRO A 88 21.84 2.58 -19.85
C PRO A 88 21.03 3.33 -18.78
N PRO A 89 20.78 2.73 -17.60
CA PRO A 89 19.90 3.31 -16.60
C PRO A 89 20.34 4.75 -16.31
N PRO A 90 19.45 5.75 -16.48
CA PRO A 90 19.84 7.16 -16.45
C PRO A 90 20.33 7.61 -15.08
N HIS A 91 20.05 6.83 -14.02
CA HIS A 91 20.46 7.11 -12.66
C HIS A 91 20.64 5.81 -11.85
N PRO A 92 21.61 5.71 -10.91
CA PRO A 92 21.83 4.53 -10.06
C PRO A 92 20.62 4.09 -9.23
N THR A 93 19.67 4.99 -8.96
CA THR A 93 18.40 4.66 -8.30
C THR A 93 17.52 3.71 -9.13
N MET A 94 17.62 3.78 -10.46
CA MET A 94 16.88 2.88 -11.35
C MET A 94 17.43 1.44 -11.27
N ALA A 95 18.74 1.27 -11.06
CA ALA A 95 19.33 -0.07 -10.88
C ALA A 95 18.85 -0.79 -9.61
N LEU A 96 18.46 -0.05 -8.57
CA LEU A 96 17.83 -0.63 -7.37
C LEU A 96 16.36 -0.99 -7.61
N LEU A 97 15.67 -0.23 -8.47
CA LEU A 97 14.29 -0.54 -8.85
C LEU A 97 14.22 -1.80 -9.72
N ASP A 98 15.20 -2.04 -10.60
CA ASP A 98 15.32 -3.31 -11.35
C ASP A 98 15.36 -4.53 -10.43
N GLN A 99 16.00 -4.44 -9.26
CA GLN A 99 16.11 -5.56 -8.31
C GLN A 99 14.84 -5.81 -7.49
N VAL A 100 13.90 -4.85 -7.47
CA VAL A 100 12.69 -4.89 -6.62
C VAL A 100 11.41 -5.00 -7.45
N ILE A 101 11.45 -4.64 -8.73
CA ILE A 101 10.30 -4.64 -9.64
C ILE A 101 10.29 -5.87 -10.58
N ILE A 102 11.43 -6.54 -10.79
CA ILE A 102 11.56 -7.77 -11.61
C ILE A 102 11.49 -9.01 -10.74
#